data_AF-A0A350UKP3-F1
#
_entry.id   AF-A0A350UKP3-F1
#
_cell.length_a   1.000
_cell.length_b   1.000
_cell.length_c   1.000
_cell.angle_alpha   90.00
_cell.angle_beta   90.00
_cell.angle_gamma   90.00
#
_symmetry.space_group_name_H-M   'P 1'
#
loop_
_entity.id
_entity.type
_entity.pdbx_description
1 polymer ?
#
loop_
_entity_poly.entity_id
_entity_poly.type
_entity_poly.pdbx_seq_one_letter_code
_entity_poly.pdbx_strand_id
1 'polypeptide(L)'
;MMLLRCATTNPGKLREFRAAVDHLGFKGLSIEPLDGLSGLPVPVEDGATFEANAIKKAVHYSAFADDPVFADDSGLEVDALNGAPGERHQEGR
;
A
#
# COMPACT_ATOMS: atom_id res chain seq x y z
N MET A 1 -7.66 -17.41 -12.36
CA MET A 1 -7.83 -16.50 -11.21
C MET A 1 -6.60 -15.62 -11.17
N MET A 2 -6.75 -14.30 -11.22
CA MET A 2 -5.63 -13.35 -11.10
C MET A 2 -5.39 -13.06 -9.61
N LEU A 3 -4.14 -13.19 -9.18
CA LEU A 3 -3.71 -12.76 -7.86
C LEU A 3 -3.14 -11.35 -7.95
N LEU A 4 -3.55 -10.49 -7.02
CA LEU A 4 -3.03 -9.14 -6.88
C LEU A 4 -2.48 -9.00 -5.45
N ARG A 5 -1.17 -8.79 -5.34
CA ARG A 5 -0.46 -8.74 -4.07
C ARG A 5 -0.55 -7.35 -3.46
N CYS A 6 -1.05 -7.26 -2.24
CA CYS A 6 -1.10 -6.03 -1.45
C CYS A 6 0.18 -5.91 -0.63
N ALA A 7 1.01 -4.91 -0.92
CA ALA A 7 2.20 -4.59 -0.15
C ALA A 7 1.84 -3.84 1.15
N THR A 8 1.08 -4.50 2.03
CA THR A 8 0.68 -3.98 3.34
C THR A 8 0.86 -5.02 4.43
N THR A 9 1.33 -4.58 5.60
CA THR A 9 1.30 -5.37 6.84
C THR A 9 0.04 -5.09 7.67
N ASN A 10 -0.83 -4.17 7.23
CA ASN A 10 -2.04 -3.80 7.96
C ASN A 10 -3.21 -4.75 7.62
N PRO A 11 -3.67 -5.59 8.56
CA PRO A 11 -4.76 -6.52 8.30
C PRO A 11 -6.11 -5.81 8.09
N GLY A 12 -6.29 -4.57 8.54
CA GLY A 12 -7.46 -3.74 8.29
C GLY A 12 -7.59 -3.38 6.81
N LYS A 13 -6.52 -2.80 6.23
CA LYS A 13 -6.47 -2.46 4.80
C LYS A 13 -6.75 -3.67 3.92
N LEU A 14 -6.14 -4.81 4.23
CA LEU A 14 -6.37 -6.04 3.47
C LEU A 14 -7.84 -6.48 3.48
N ARG A 15 -8.54 -6.35 4.62
CA ARG A 15 -9.98 -6.66 4.69
C ARG A 15 -10.81 -5.70 3.84
N GLU A 16 -10.51 -4.41 3.87
CA GLU A 16 -11.21 -3.38 3.10
C GLU A 16 -11.06 -3.60 1.60
N PHE A 17 -9.85 -3.90 1.12
CA PHE A 17 -9.61 -4.17 -0.30
C PHE A 17 -10.32 -5.43 -0.80
N ARG A 18 -10.30 -6.52 -0.01
CA ARG A 18 -11.06 -7.73 -0.34
C ARG A 18 -12.56 -7.44 -0.43
N ALA A 19 -13.11 -6.71 0.54
CA ALA A 19 -14.51 -6.31 0.52
C ALA A 19 -14.87 -5.44 -0.70
N ALA A 20 -13.97 -4.56 -1.13
CA ALA A 20 -14.17 -3.75 -2.34
C ALA A 20 -14.25 -4.60 -3.61
N VAL A 21 -13.37 -5.60 -3.76
CA VAL A 21 -13.40 -6.54 -4.91
C VAL A 21 -14.69 -7.35 -4.93
N ASP A 22 -15.12 -7.84 -3.77
CA ASP A 22 -16.38 -8.57 -3.64
C ASP A 22 -17.58 -7.70 -4.00
N HIS A 23 -17.60 -6.45 -3.53
CA HIS A 23 -18.66 -5.49 -3.81
C HIS A 23 -18.76 -5.13 -5.31
N LEU A 24 -17.61 -4.99 -5.97
CA LEU A 24 -17.54 -4.71 -7.42
C LEU A 24 -17.84 -5.95 -8.28
N GLY A 25 -17.95 -7.14 -7.69
CA GLY A 25 -18.30 -8.37 -8.38
C GLY A 25 -17.17 -8.93 -9.27
N PHE A 26 -15.92 -8.58 -8.99
CA PHE A 26 -14.76 -9.06 -9.76
C PHE A 26 -14.41 -10.51 -9.42
N LYS A 27 -15.18 -11.47 -9.96
CA LYS A 27 -15.02 -12.92 -9.69
C LYS A 27 -13.69 -13.55 -10.13
N GLY A 28 -12.86 -12.81 -10.87
CA GLY A 28 -11.58 -13.28 -11.40
C GLY A 28 -10.34 -12.73 -10.67
N LEU A 29 -10.53 -11.92 -9.63
CA LEU A 29 -9.47 -11.23 -8.89
C LEU A 29 -9.49 -11.65 -7.42
N SER A 30 -8.34 -12.06 -6.88
CA SER A 30 -8.16 -12.20 -5.44
C SER A 30 -7.04 -11.28 -4.96
N ILE A 31 -7.30 -10.61 -3.83
CA ILE A 31 -6.32 -9.75 -3.17
C ILE A 31 -5.71 -10.52 -2.00
N GLU A 32 -4.40 -10.72 -2.06
CA GLU A 32 -3.61 -11.43 -1.06
C GLU A 32 -2.47 -10.54 -0.56
N PRO A 33 -1.99 -10.70 0.68
CA PRO A 33 -0.78 -10.01 1.12
C PRO A 33 0.42 -10.46 0.27
N LEU A 34 1.42 -9.59 0.16
CA LEU A 34 2.72 -10.00 -0.35
C LEU A 34 3.40 -10.95 0.65
N ASP A 35 3.81 -12.12 0.17
CA ASP A 35 4.42 -13.16 0.99
C ASP A 35 5.77 -12.67 1.54
N GLY A 36 6.01 -12.89 2.84
CA GLY A 36 7.28 -12.52 3.46
C GLY A 36 7.55 -11.01 3.56
N LEU A 37 6.56 -10.14 3.29
CA LEU A 37 6.72 -8.68 3.24
C LEU A 37 7.52 -8.10 4.43
N SER A 38 7.27 -8.58 5.65
CA SER A 38 7.95 -8.11 6.87
C SER A 38 9.45 -8.41 6.91
N GLY A 39 9.93 -9.35 6.09
CA GLY A 39 11.35 -9.69 5.98
C GLY A 39 12.06 -9.05 4.78
N LEU A 40 11.33 -8.31 3.94
CA LEU A 40 11.88 -7.64 2.77
C LEU A 40 12.48 -6.28 3.14
N PRO A 41 13.47 -5.79 2.37
CA PRO A 41 13.94 -4.41 2.51
C PRO A 41 12.78 -3.42 2.38
N VAL A 42 12.77 -2.38 3.21
CA VAL A 42 11.75 -1.32 3.15
C VAL A 42 12.24 -0.21 2.21
N PRO A 43 11.41 0.26 1.26
CA PRO A 43 11.78 1.39 0.42
C PRO A 43 11.88 2.67 1.24
N VAL A 44 12.73 3.60 0.80
CA VAL A 44 12.75 4.95 1.37
C VAL A 44 11.50 5.69 0.89
N GLU A 45 10.74 6.24 1.85
CA GLU A 45 9.52 7.02 1.58
C GLU A 45 9.81 8.51 1.63
N ASP A 46 10.61 8.99 0.66
CA ASP A 46 11.01 10.39 0.47
C ASP A 46 10.18 11.09 -0.63
N GLY A 47 9.00 10.56 -0.95
CA GLY A 47 8.06 11.21 -1.87
C GLY A 47 7.49 12.50 -1.27
N ALA A 48 7.14 13.44 -2.16
CA ALA A 48 6.48 14.68 -1.75
C ALA A 48 4.95 14.53 -1.58
N THR A 49 4.38 13.37 -1.94
CA THR A 49 2.94 13.09 -1.95
C THR A 49 2.66 11.60 -1.69
N PHE A 50 1.45 11.29 -1.19
CA PHE A 50 1.00 9.91 -0.91
C PHE A 50 1.07 9.03 -2.15
N GLU A 51 0.71 9.62 -3.29
CA GLU A 51 0.82 8.96 -4.58
C GLU A 51 2.28 8.58 -4.91
N ALA A 52 3.24 9.48 -4.67
CA ALA A 52 4.65 9.20 -4.97
C ALA A 52 5.19 8.06 -4.09
N ASN A 53 4.85 8.04 -2.80
CA ASN A 53 5.24 6.97 -1.90
C ASN A 53 4.53 5.65 -2.20
N ALA A 54 3.23 5.67 -2.55
CA ALA A 54 2.50 4.48 -2.97
C ALA A 54 3.10 3.86 -4.25
N ILE A 55 3.44 4.68 -5.25
CA ILE A 55 4.12 4.22 -6.47
C ILE A 55 5.48 3.62 -6.14
N LYS A 56 6.31 4.30 -5.33
CA LYS A 56 7.62 3.79 -4.91
C LYS A 56 7.50 2.44 -4.21
N LYS A 57 6.56 2.30 -3.27
CA LYS A 57 6.27 1.03 -2.60
C LYS A 57 5.88 -0.07 -3.58
N ALA A 58 4.94 0.20 -4.49
CA ALA A 58 4.48 -0.79 -5.47
C ALA A 58 5.62 -1.26 -6.37
N VAL A 59 6.43 -0.32 -6.90
CA VAL A 59 7.58 -0.65 -7.76
C VAL A 59 8.63 -1.43 -6.97
N HIS A 60 9.01 -0.98 -5.77
CA HIS A 60 10.00 -1.67 -4.94
C HIS A 60 9.59 -3.10 -4.61
N TYR A 61 8.36 -3.29 -4.13
CA TYR A 61 7.89 -4.62 -3.74
C TYR A 61 7.56 -5.53 -4.92
N SER A 62 7.30 -5.00 -6.11
CA SER A 62 7.14 -5.80 -7.33
C SER A 62 8.38 -6.61 -7.70
N ALA A 63 9.57 -6.19 -7.27
CA ALA A 63 10.81 -6.94 -7.50
C ALA A 63 10.89 -8.27 -6.70
N PHE A 64 10.02 -8.45 -5.71
CA PHE A 64 9.98 -9.62 -4.82
C PHE A 64 8.72 -10.48 -4.99
N ALA A 65 7.92 -10.20 -6.04
CA ALA A 65 6.65 -10.87 -6.27
C ALA A 65 6.59 -11.44 -7.69
N ASP A 66 5.99 -12.62 -7.83
CA ASP A 66 5.71 -13.23 -9.14
C ASP A 66 4.39 -12.70 -9.75
N ASP A 67 3.53 -12.13 -8.92
CA ASP A 67 2.21 -11.59 -9.26
C ASP A 67 2.24 -10.05 -9.26
N PRO A 68 1.30 -9.38 -9.97
CA PRO A 68 1.13 -7.93 -9.86
C PRO A 68 1.03 -7.45 -8.41
N VAL A 69 1.68 -6.32 -8.11
CA VAL A 69 1.69 -5.70 -6.78
C VAL A 69 0.98 -4.36 -6.84
N PHE A 70 0.19 -4.08 -5.81
CA PHE A 70 -0.25 -2.72 -5.49
C PHE A 70 0.14 -2.37 -4.06
N ALA A 71 0.34 -1.08 -3.83
CA ALA A 71 0.60 -0.52 -2.52
C ALA A 71 -0.31 0.68 -2.30
N ASP A 72 -0.48 1.03 -1.04
CA ASP A 72 -1.26 2.18 -0.60
C ASP A 72 -0.40 3.01 0.34
N ASP A 73 -0.61 4.33 0.30
CA ASP A 73 -0.04 5.24 1.28
C ASP A 73 -1.08 6.21 1.77
N SER A 74 -1.13 6.39 3.09
CA SER A 74 -2.24 7.05 3.76
C SER A 74 -1.72 7.83 4.95
N GLY A 75 -2.18 9.07 5.11
CA GLY A 75 -1.86 9.92 6.24
C GLY A 75 -3.00 10.87 6.57
N LEU A 76 -2.72 11.82 7.47
CA LEU A 76 -3.65 12.88 7.84
C LEU A 76 -3.14 14.20 7.28
N GLU A 77 -3.98 14.89 6.53
CA GLU A 77 -3.74 16.27 6.12
C GLU A 77 -4.77 17.17 6.80
N VAL A 78 -4.31 18.28 7.37
CA VAL A 78 -5.17 19.26 8.03
C VAL A 78 -4.99 20.62 7.35
N ASP A 79 -6.05 21.13 6.73
CA ASP A 79 -6.02 22.41 6.01
C ASP A 79 -5.54 23.56 6.89
N ALA A 80 -6.02 23.64 8.14
CA ALA A 80 -5.61 24.65 9.11
C ALA A 80 -4.12 24.58 9.50
N LEU A 81 -3.47 23.44 9.23
CA LEU A 81 -2.03 23.22 9.43
C LEU A 81 -1.26 23.17 8.10
N ASN A 82 -1.83 23.72 7.02
CA ASN A 82 -1.25 23.69 5.68
C ASN A 82 -0.90 22.26 5.21
N GLY A 83 -1.80 21.32 5.43
CA GLY A 83 -1.64 19.91 5.05
C GLY A 83 -0.76 19.10 6.01
N ALA A 84 -0.22 19.70 7.07
CA ALA A 84 0.47 18.92 8.09
C ALA A 84 -0.51 18.04 8.89
N PRO A 85 -0.07 16.87 9.40
CA PRO A 85 1.29 16.30 9.29
C PRO A 85 1.65 15.77 7.90
N GLY A 86 0.64 15.43 7.08
CA GLY A 86 0.82 14.87 5.74
C GLY A 86 1.68 13.61 5.81
N GLU A 87 2.68 13.56 4.93
CA GLU A 87 3.61 12.43 4.79
C GLU A 87 4.67 12.32 5.88
N ARG A 88 4.84 13.34 6.71
CA ARG A 88 5.94 13.42 7.68
C ARG A 88 5.81 12.49 8.89
N HIS A 89 5.02 11.43 8.77
CA HIS A 89 4.75 10.51 9.87
C HIS A 89 5.77 9.39 10.07
N GLN A 90 6.79 9.27 9.21
CA GLN A 90 7.77 8.18 9.34
C GLN A 90 9.10 8.56 10.01
N GLU A 91 9.34 9.84 10.29
CA GLU A 91 10.51 10.25 11.07
C GLU A 91 10.20 10.12 12.58
N GLY A 92 10.40 8.91 13.13
CA GLY A 92 10.44 8.69 14.57
C GLY A 92 9.53 7.58 15.10
N ARG A 93 9.88 6.33 14.81
CA ARG A 93 9.72 5.21 15.74
C ARG A 93 10.86 4.21 15.58
#